data_AF-A0A920BY34-F1
#
_entry.id   AF-A0A920BY34-F1
#
_cell.length_a   1.000
_cell.length_b   1.000
_cell.length_c   1.000
_cell.angle_alpha   90.00
_cell.angle_beta   90.00
_cell.angle_gamma   90.00
#
_symmetry.space_group_name_H-M   'P 1'
#
loop_
_entity.id
_entity.type
_entity.pdbx_description
1 polymer ?
#
loop_
_entity_poly.entity_id
_entity_poly.type
_entity_poly.pdbx_seq_one_letter_code
_entity_poly.pdbx_strand_id
1 'polypeptide(L)' 'MKIQMEFLMRFLAYPVFFLIMVTLLCVIRGNWEDLHKTVGILLAYYILMSIWFYFDLKKWSKKK' A
#
# COMPACT_ATOMS: atom_id res chain seq x y z
N MET A 1 -15.10 6.23 -11.97
CA MET A 1 -15.38 5.66 -10.63
C MET A 1 -14.66 4.33 -10.36
N LYS A 2 -14.64 3.32 -11.26
CA LYS A 2 -13.93 2.04 -11.01
C LYS A 2 -12.43 2.18 -10.68
N ILE A 3 -11.69 3.01 -11.43
CA ILE A 3 -10.23 3.20 -11.22
C ILE A 3 -9.91 3.84 -9.85
N GLN A 4 -10.70 4.81 -9.42
CA GLN A 4 -10.52 5.45 -8.10
C GLN A 4 -10.80 4.46 -6.96
N MET A 5 -11.81 3.60 -7.13
CA MET A 5 -12.17 2.59 -6.14
C MET A 5 -11.14 1.45 -6.08
N GLU A 6 -10.61 1.01 -7.23
CA GLU A 6 -9.47 0.08 -7.29
C GLU A 6 -8.21 0.68 -6.68
N PHE A 7 -7.93 1.96 -6.94
CA PHE A 7 -6.82 2.67 -6.32
C PHE A 7 -7.01 2.75 -4.81
N LEU A 8 -8.19 3.12 -4.31
CA LEU A 8 -8.48 3.16 -2.88
C LEU A 8 -8.28 1.79 -2.21
N MET A 9 -8.75 0.71 -2.84
CA MET A 9 -8.58 -0.64 -2.31
C MET A 9 -7.10 -1.05 -2.28
N ARG A 10 -6.35 -0.82 -3.36
CA ARG A 10 -4.91 -1.15 -3.49
C ARG A 10 -4.01 -0.28 -2.62
N PHE A 11 -4.36 0.99 -2.49
CA PHE A 11 -3.60 1.97 -1.73
C PHE A 11 -3.89 1.84 -0.24
N LEU A 12 -5.15 1.67 0.18
CA LEU A 12 -5.52 1.75 1.59
C LEU A 12 -5.84 0.38 2.20
N ALA A 13 -6.75 -0.38 1.59
CA ALA A 13 -7.27 -1.60 2.22
C ALA A 13 -6.21 -2.71 2.31
N TYR A 14 -5.55 -3.04 1.21
CA TYR A 14 -4.54 -4.12 1.20
C TYR A 14 -3.37 -3.85 2.15
N PRO A 15 -2.75 -2.65 2.16
CA PRO A 15 -1.59 -2.41 3.02
C PRO A 15 -1.97 -2.35 4.50
N VAL A 16 -3.17 -1.86 4.84
CA VAL A 16 -3.70 -1.90 6.22
C VAL A 16 -3.94 -3.33 6.67
N PHE A 17 -4.61 -4.16 5.86
CA PHE A 17 -4.81 -5.58 6.19
C PHE A 17 -3.48 -6.32 6.36
N PHE A 18 -2.51 -6.06 5.49
CA PHE A 18 -1.18 -6.64 5.59
C PHE A 18 -0.48 -6.23 6.89
N LEU A 19 -0.52 -4.94 7.24
CA LEU A 19 0.06 -4.44 8.48
C LEU A 19 -0.58 -5.09 9.72
N ILE A 20 -1.90 -5.24 9.74
CA ILE A 20 -2.62 -5.91 10.84
C ILE A 20 -2.16 -7.36 10.99
N MET A 21 -2.08 -8.11 9.88
CA MET A 21 -1.64 -9.51 9.90
C MET A 21 -0.20 -9.66 10.38
N VAL A 22 0.71 -8.80 9.91
CA VAL A 22 2.10 -8.82 10.39
C VAL A 22 2.16 -8.44 11.87
N THR A 23 1.41 -7.44 12.31
CA THR A 23 1.37 -7.03 13.72
C THR A 23 0.92 -8.19 14.61
N LEU A 24 -0.13 -8.92 14.22
CA LEU A 24 -0.59 -10.11 14.95
C LEU A 24 0.49 -11.18 15.03
N LEU A 25 1.18 -11.47 13.92
CA LEU A 25 2.28 -12.45 13.89
C LEU A 25 3.47 -12.02 14.74
N CYS A 26 3.83 -10.73 14.71
CA CYS A 26 4.89 -10.15 15.53
C CYS A 26 4.56 -10.23 17.02
N VAL A 27 3.31 -9.95 17.41
CA VAL A 27 2.85 -10.07 18.80
C VAL A 27 2.94 -11.52 19.29
N ILE A 28 2.51 -12.49 18.47
CA ILE A 28 2.57 -13.91 18.81
C ILE A 28 4.02 -14.40 18.96
N ARG A 29 4.93 -13.93 18.08
CA ARG A 29 6.35 -14.32 18.10
C ARG A 29 7.22 -13.50 19.05
N GLY A 30 6.72 -12.39 19.58
CA GLY A 30 7.49 -11.41 20.34
C GLY A 30 8.58 -10.70 19.52
N ASN A 31 8.57 -10.79 18.20
CA ASN A 31 9.60 -10.21 17.33
C ASN A 31 9.13 -8.89 16.69
N TRP A 32 9.47 -7.78 17.33
CA TRP A 32 9.10 -6.43 16.88
C TRP A 32 10.02 -5.87 15.78
N GLU A 33 11.19 -6.48 15.55
CA GLU A 33 12.11 -6.03 14.50
C GLU A 33 11.52 -6.26 13.09
N ASP A 34 10.79 -7.36 12.92
CA ASP A 34 10.08 -7.68 11.67
C ASP A 34 9.00 -6.65 11.37
N LEU A 35 8.32 -6.13 12.39
CA LEU A 35 7.32 -5.08 12.22
C LEU A 35 7.95 -3.80 11.66
N HIS A 36 9.13 -3.42 12.17
CA HIS A 36 9.86 -2.25 11.67
C HIS A 36 10.26 -2.40 10.20
N LYS A 37 10.76 -3.57 9.81
CA LYS A 37 11.09 -3.88 8.41
C LYS A 37 9.84 -3.84 7.52
N THR A 38 8.74 -4.41 7.99
CA THR A 38 7.46 -4.39 7.27
C THR A 38 6.93 -2.98 7.06
N VAL A 39 7.00 -2.10 8.06
CA VAL A 39 6.61 -0.69 7.93
C VAL A 39 7.46 0.01 6.86
N GLY A 40 8.77 -0.25 6.82
CA GLY A 40 9.66 0.27 5.78
C GLY A 40 9.27 -0.20 4.37
N ILE A 41 8.94 -1.49 4.21
CA ILE A 41 8.46 -2.05 2.93
C ILE A 41 7.13 -1.41 2.51
N LEU A 42 6.22 -1.20 3.47
CA LEU A 42 4.93 -0.54 3.25
C LEU A 42 5.10 0.89 2.74
N LEU A 43 6.00 1.66 3.34
CA LEU A 43 6.36 3.01 2.90
C LEU A 43 6.87 3.01 1.46
N ALA A 44 7.78 2.10 1.12
CA ALA A 44 8.28 1.97 -0.26
C ALA A 44 7.15 1.60 -1.24
N TYR A 45 6.24 0.71 -0.84
CA TYR A 45 5.06 0.35 -1.63
C TYR A 45 4.14 1.56 -1.89
N TYR A 46 3.89 2.39 -0.88
CA TYR A 46 3.09 3.61 -1.02
C TYR A 46 3.69 4.60 -2.03
N ILE A 47 5.02 4.77 -2.01
CA ILE A 47 5.73 5.64 -2.97
C ILE A 47 5.55 5.11 -4.39
N LEU A 48 5.78 3.81 -4.60
CA LEU A 48 5.63 3.19 -5.93
C LEU A 48 4.19 3.29 -6.45
N MET A 49 3.20 3.01 -5.60
CA MET A 49 1.79 3.14 -5.98
C MET A 49 1.39 4.58 -6.31
N SER A 50 1.93 5.56 -5.58
CA SER A 50 1.69 6.99 -5.86
C SER A 50 2.26 7.41 -7.22
N ILE A 51 3.48 6.97 -7.53
CA ILE A 51 4.12 7.22 -8.83
C ILE A 51 3.32 6.58 -9.96
N TRP A 52 2.93 5.32 -9.79
CA TRP A 52 2.14 4.60 -10.79
C TRP A 52 0.80 5.28 -11.06
N PHE A 53 0.10 5.70 -9.99
CA PHE A 53 -1.17 6.43 -10.11
C PHE A 53 -1.02 7.78 -10.80
N TYR A 54 0.08 8.51 -10.55
CA TYR A 54 0.37 9.74 -11.27
C TYR A 54 0.49 9.51 -12.79
N PHE A 55 1.17 8.45 -13.21
CA PHE A 55 1.27 8.11 -14.64
C PHE A 55 -0.09 7.71 -15.24
N ASP A 56 -0.91 6.99 -14.50
CA ASP A 56 -2.26 6.63 -14.94
C ASP A 56 -3.16 7.86 -15.09
N LEU A 57 -3.13 8.79 -14.13
CA LEU A 57 -3.82 10.08 -14.24
C LEU A 57 -3.33 10.88 -15.45
N LYS A 58 -2.01 10.93 -15.67
CA LYS A 58 -1.42 11.62 -16.83
C LYS A 58 -1.86 11.04 -18.16
N LYS A 59 -1.98 9.70 -18.27
CA LYS A 59 -2.51 9.02 -19.46
C LYS A 59 -4.00 9.35 -19.68
N TRP A 60 -4.78 9.37 -18.60
CA TRP A 60 -6.21 9.70 -18.67
C TRP A 60 -6.45 11.16 -19.09
N SER A 61 -5.66 12.09 -18.55
CA SER A 61 -5.74 13.52 -18.91
C SER A 61 -5.39 13.80 -20.37
N LYS A 62 -4.58 12.96 -21.02
CA LYS A 62 -4.24 13.10 -22.44
C LYS A 62 -5.24 12.46 -23.40
N LYS A 63 -6.16 11.62 -22.90
CA LYS A 63 -7.24 10.99 -23.69
C LYS A 63 -8.51 11.84 -23.75
N LYS A 64 -8.53 12.95 -23.01
CA LYS A 64 -9.61 13.92 -22.95
C LYS A 64 -9.20 15.18 -23.71
#